data_AF-A0A3B9F527-F1
#
_entry.id   AF-A0A3B9F527-F1
#
_cell.length_a   1.000
_cell.length_b   1.000
_cell.length_c   1.000
_cell.angle_alpha   90.00
_cell.angle_beta   90.00
_cell.angle_gamma   90.00
#
_symmetry.space_group_name_H-M   'P 1'
#
loop_
_entity.id
_entity.type
_entity.pdbx_description
1 polymer ?
#
loop_
_entity_poly.entity_id
_entity_poly.type
_entity_poly.pdbx_seq_one_letter_code
_entity_poly.pdbx_strand_id
1 'polypeptide(L)'
;MHIPLDYYRILGLPLAASEEQLRQAYSDRIAQLPRREYSQVAIAARKQIIEEAYIVLFDPLKRREYEQEYLSHSNKQNNNNI
;
A
#
# COMPACT_ATOMS: atom_id res chain seq x y z
N MET A 1 14.79 -1.33 -11.82
CA MET A 1 14.63 -0.50 -10.62
C MET A 1 13.28 -0.88 -10.02
N HIS A 2 13.27 -1.77 -9.02
CA HIS A 2 12.02 -2.21 -8.38
C HIS A 2 11.66 -1.14 -7.35
N ILE A 3 10.62 -0.36 -7.61
CA ILE A 3 10.09 0.56 -6.61
C ILE A 3 9.18 -0.30 -5.73
N PRO A 4 9.50 -0.54 -4.44
CA PRO A 4 8.58 -1.26 -3.58
C PRO A 4 7.22 -0.55 -3.61
N LEU A 5 6.15 -1.34 -3.77
CA LEU A 5 4.79 -0.82 -3.84
C LEU A 5 4.51 0.04 -2.61
N ASP A 6 4.03 1.26 -2.82
CA ASP A 6 3.72 2.16 -1.71
C ASP A 6 2.38 1.77 -1.07
N TYR A 7 2.42 0.81 -0.14
CA TYR A 7 1.23 0.27 0.52
C TYR A 7 0.42 1.34 1.27
N TYR A 8 1.09 2.36 1.80
CA TYR A 8 0.44 3.51 2.41
C TYR A 8 -0.36 4.31 1.37
N ARG A 9 0.24 4.61 0.21
CA ARG A 9 -0.49 5.28 -0.87
C ARG A 9 -1.64 4.45 -1.44
N ILE A 10 -1.47 3.14 -1.56
CA ILE A 10 -2.53 2.23 -2.03
C ILE A 10 -3.77 2.35 -1.14
N LEU A 11 -3.57 2.36 0.18
CA LEU A 11 -4.65 2.54 1.15
C LEU A 11 -5.05 4.01 1.35
N GLY A 12 -4.25 4.97 0.88
CA GLY A 12 -4.50 6.40 1.04
C GLY A 12 -4.20 6.91 2.45
N LEU A 13 -3.22 6.30 3.12
CA LEU A 13 -2.85 6.58 4.50
C LEU A 13 -1.51 7.31 4.60
N PRO A 14 -1.33 8.17 5.62
CA PRO A 14 0.00 8.64 6.00
C PRO A 14 0.81 7.51 6.68
N LEU A 15 2.15 7.62 6.65
CA LEU A 15 3.06 6.69 7.37
C LEU A 15 2.75 6.61 8.88
N ALA A 16 2.29 7.71 9.46
CA ALA A 16 1.91 7.81 10.87
C ALA A 16 0.49 7.25 11.19
N ALA A 17 -0.18 6.60 10.23
CA ALA A 17 -1.52 6.09 10.44
C ALA A 17 -1.58 5.02 11.55
N SER A 18 -2.62 5.13 12.39
CA SER A 18 -2.93 4.15 13.42
C SER A 18 -3.52 2.86 12.83
N GLU A 19 -3.53 1.79 13.62
CA GLU A 19 -4.14 0.52 13.22
C GLU A 19 -5.66 0.65 12.96
N GLU A 20 -6.34 1.54 13.67
CA GLU A 20 -7.75 1.84 13.45
C GLU A 20 -7.97 2.53 12.09
N GLN A 21 -7.14 3.52 11.76
CA GLN A 21 -7.16 4.18 10.45
C GLN A 21 -6.83 3.19 9.33
N LEU A 22 -5.92 2.24 9.58
CA LEU A 22 -5.57 1.18 8.65
C LEU A 22 -6.78 0.28 8.33
N ARG A 23 -7.48 -0.20 9.36
CA ARG A 23 -8.71 -1.00 9.21
C ARG A 23 -9.79 -0.23 8.47
N GLN A 24 -10.00 1.03 8.83
CA GLN A 24 -11.01 1.87 8.19
C GLN A 24 -10.71 2.07 6.71
N ALA A 25 -9.48 2.46 6.36
CA ALA A 25 -9.08 2.65 4.97
C ALA A 25 -9.19 1.38 4.13
N TYR A 26 -8.84 0.21 4.69
CA TYR A 26 -9.05 -1.07 4.02
C TYR A 26 -10.54 -1.32 3.73
N SER A 27 -11.40 -1.15 4.74
CA SER A 27 -12.85 -1.32 4.58
C SER A 27 -13.42 -0.40 3.49
N ASP A 28 -13.05 0.88 3.52
CA ASP A 28 -13.50 1.88 2.55
C ASP A 28 -13.04 1.54 1.13
N ARG A 29 -11.80 1.06 0.97
CA ARG A 29 -11.23 0.68 -0.33
C ARG A 29 -11.90 -0.54 -0.95
N ILE A 30 -12.28 -1.52 -0.13
CA ILE A 30 -13.00 -2.73 -0.56
C ILE A 30 -14.46 -2.39 -0.89
N ALA A 31 -15.11 -1.56 -0.07
CA ALA A 31 -16.49 -1.11 -0.30
C ALA A 31 -16.61 -0.22 -1.55
N GLN A 32 -15.53 0.49 -1.91
CA GLN A 32 -15.50 1.33 -3.10
C GLN A 32 -15.58 0.47 -4.38
N LEU A 33 -16.78 0.42 -4.96
CA LEU A 33 -17.05 -0.27 -6.21
C LEU A 33 -16.28 0.37 -7.39
N PRO A 34 -15.54 -0.41 -8.19
CA PRO A 34 -14.99 0.04 -9.45
C PRO A 34 -16.10 0.52 -10.38
N ARG A 35 -15.85 1.58 -11.17
CA ARG A 35 -16.80 2.04 -12.19
C ARG A 35 -17.15 0.89 -13.17
N ARG A 36 -18.35 0.92 -13.77
CA ARG A 36 -18.88 -0.14 -14.65
C ARG A 36 -18.01 -0.53 -15.85
N GLU A 37 -16.97 0.24 -16.15
CA GLU A 37 -16.08 0.05 -17.30
C GLU A 37 -14.86 -0.85 -17.00
N TYR A 38 -14.63 -1.25 -15.75
CA TYR A 38 -13.52 -2.15 -15.42
C TYR A 38 -13.83 -3.62 -15.74
N SER A 39 -12.86 -4.32 -16.32
CA SER A 39 -12.93 -5.77 -16.51
C SER A 39 -12.87 -6.50 -15.15
N GLN A 40 -13.46 -7.69 -15.06
CA GLN A 40 -13.40 -8.50 -13.83
C GLN A 40 -11.96 -8.78 -13.39
N VAL A 41 -11.03 -8.95 -14.33
CA VAL A 41 -9.60 -9.14 -14.06
C VAL A 41 -9.00 -7.90 -13.40
N ALA A 42 -9.31 -6.69 -13.88
CA ALA A 42 -8.83 -5.46 -13.27
C ALA A 42 -9.39 -5.24 -11.87
N ILE A 43 -10.66 -5.62 -11.64
CA ILE A 43 -11.30 -5.57 -10.32
C ILE A 43 -10.60 -6.53 -9.34
N ALA A 44 -10.33 -7.76 -9.78
CA ALA A 44 -9.64 -8.76 -8.96
C ALA A 44 -8.21 -8.32 -8.63
N ALA A 45 -7.45 -7.84 -9.62
CA ALA A 45 -6.09 -7.33 -9.42
C ALA A 45 -6.05 -6.16 -8.44
N ARG A 46 -7.00 -5.21 -8.55
CA ARG A 46 -7.12 -4.10 -7.59
C ARG A 46 -7.35 -4.61 -6.18
N LYS A 47 -8.26 -5.57 -6.01
CA LYS A 47 -8.57 -6.14 -4.70
C LYS A 47 -7.35 -6.84 -4.09
N GLN A 48 -6.60 -7.61 -4.88
CA GLN A 48 -5.38 -8.29 -4.42
C GLN A 48 -4.34 -7.29 -3.89
N ILE A 49 -4.10 -6.20 -4.62
CA ILE A 49 -3.13 -5.18 -4.21
C ILE A 49 -3.56 -4.48 -2.90
N ILE A 50 -4.86 -4.23 -2.73
CA ILE A 50 -5.41 -3.64 -1.49
C ILE A 50 -5.26 -4.60 -0.31
N GLU A 51 -5.57 -5.89 -0.50
CA GLU A 51 -5.44 -6.92 0.53
C GLU A 51 -3.98 -7.14 0.92
N GLU A 52 -3.07 -7.20 -0.05
CA GLU A 52 -1.64 -7.32 0.20
C GLU A 52 -1.11 -6.13 1.02
N ALA A 53 -1.46 -4.91 0.63
CA ALA A 53 -1.11 -3.69 1.37
C ALA A 53 -1.59 -3.75 2.82
N TYR A 54 -2.83 -4.18 3.03
CA TYR A 54 -3.40 -4.32 4.38
C TYR A 54 -2.65 -5.39 5.19
N ILE A 55 -2.42 -6.58 4.64
CA ILE A 55 -1.75 -7.68 5.35
C ILE A 55 -0.33 -7.29 5.78
N VAL A 56 0.42 -6.61 4.91
CA VAL A 56 1.78 -6.16 5.23
C VAL A 56 1.77 -5.09 6.32
N LEU A 57 0.85 -4.12 6.24
CA LEU A 57 0.79 -3.02 7.21
C LEU A 57 0.10 -3.38 8.53
N PHE A 58 -0.72 -4.42 8.56
CA PHE A 58 -1.44 -4.87 9.75
C PHE A 58 -0.54 -5.64 10.72
N ASP A 59 0.43 -6.39 10.21
CA ASP A 59 1.42 -7.10 11.03
C ASP A 59 2.57 -6.13 11.38
N PRO A 60 2.80 -5.80 12.66
CA PRO A 60 3.85 -4.87 13.07
C PRO A 60 5.26 -5.28 12.63
N LEU A 61 5.55 -6.59 12.55
CA LEU A 61 6.84 -7.09 12.10
C LEU A 61 7.03 -6.85 10.60
N LYS A 62 6.03 -7.23 9.79
CA LYS A 62 6.06 -7.03 8.33
C LYS A 62 6.05 -5.55 7.97
N ARG A 63 5.28 -4.73 8.70
CA ARG A 63 5.26 -3.27 8.53
C ARG A 63 6.64 -2.68 8.73
N ARG A 64 7.36 -3.09 9.79
CA ARG A 64 8.72 -2.61 10.07
C ARG A 64 9.71 -3.02 8.99
N GLU A 65 9.67 -4.28 8.54
CA GLU A 65 10.53 -4.76 7.44
C GLU A 65 10.27 -3.98 6.15
N TYR A 66 9.00 -3.82 5.79
CA TYR A 66 8.59 -3.03 4.64
C TYR A 66 9.07 -1.57 4.73
N GLU A 67 8.92 -0.92 5.89
CA GLU A 67 9.38 0.46 6.10
C GLU A 67 10.91 0.59 5.98
N GLN A 68 11.66 -0.37 6.51
CA GLN A 68 13.12 -0.41 6.39
C GLN A 68 13.57 -0.53 4.93
N GLU A 69 12.93 -1.42 4.18
CA GLU A 69 13.16 -1.57 2.74
C GLU A 69 12.78 -0.29 1.99
N TYR A 70 11.61 0.29 2.27
CA TYR A 70 11.11 1.49 1.62
C TYR A 70 12.03 2.70 1.84
N LEU A 71 12.49 2.93 3.08
CA LEU A 71 13.45 3.98 3.43
C LEU A 71 14.82 3.76 2.77
N SER A 72 15.27 2.52 2.66
CA SER A 72 16.55 2.19 2.01
C SER A 72 16.50 2.49 0.51
N HIS A 73 15.36 2.25 -0.13
CA HIS A 73 15.16 2.54 -1.55
C HIS A 73 14.95 4.04 -1.82
N SER A 74 14.20 4.75 -0.97
CA SER A 74 13.96 6.19 -1.14
C SER A 74 15.26 7.01 -1.01
N ASN A 75 16.12 6.66 -0.03
CA ASN A 75 17.40 7.32 0.16
C ASN A 75 18.38 7.09 -1.01
N LYS A 76 18.33 5.94 -1.68
CA LYS A 76 19.13 5.67 -2.88
C LYS A 76 18.70 6.51 -4.09
N GLN A 77 17.40 6.80 -4.23
CA GLN A 77 16.93 7.64 -5.33
C GLN A 77 17.31 9.12 -5.14
N ASN A 78 17.31 9.61 -3.90
CA ASN A 78 17.67 11.01 -3.64
C ASN A 78 19.16 11.30 -3.89
N ASN A 79 20.03 10.30 -3.71
CA ASN A 79 21.48 10.44 -3.92
C ASN A 79 21.95 10.29 -5.37
N ASN A 80 21.09 9.83 -6.28
CA ASN A 80 21.45 9.66 -7.70
C ASN A 80 21.08 10.89 -8.56
N ASN A 81 20.70 11.99 -7.93
CA ASN A 81 20.23 13.21 -8.59
C ASN A 81 21.18 14.41 -8.40
N ILE A 82 22.48 14.17 -8.13
CA ILE A 82 23.52 15.21 -8.01
C ILE A 82 24.65 14.91 -8.99
#